data_AF-A0A344TPQ2-F1
#
_entry.id   AF-A0A344TPQ2-F1
#
_cell.length_a   1.000
_cell.length_b   1.000
_cell.length_c   1.000
_cell.angle_alpha   90.00
_cell.angle_beta   90.00
_cell.angle_gamma   90.00
#
_symmetry.space_group_name_H-M   'P 1'
#
loop_
_entity.id
_entity.type
_entity.pdbx_description
1 polymer ?
#
loop_
_entity_poly.entity_id
_entity_poly.type
_entity_poly.pdbx_seq_one_letter_code
_entity_poly.pdbx_strand_id
1 'polypeptide(L)'
;MLLPYIEQLPEGYSEGHYKGVKYGISKTVFNQHHSFKIYAKELGGTNFISLNYYITRQNELLKPCEMPEEKVIDFLKHVELV
;
A
#
# COMPACT_ATOMS: atom_id res chain seq x y z
N MET A 1 6.85 -10.67 5.98
CA MET A 1 5.38 -10.61 5.88
C MET A 1 4.96 -9.15 5.84
N LEU A 2 4.15 -8.75 4.86
CA LEU A 2 3.71 -7.35 4.67
C LEU A 2 2.27 -7.12 5.11
N LEU A 3 1.50 -8.21 5.27
CA LEU A 3 0.09 -8.16 5.62
C LEU A 3 -0.23 -7.29 6.85
N PRO A 4 0.52 -7.34 7.97
CA PRO A 4 0.20 -6.49 9.13
C PRO A 4 0.25 -5.00 8.83
N TYR A 5 1.09 -4.56 7.89
CA TYR A 5 1.16 -3.16 7.46
C TYR A 5 0.01 -2.80 6.52
N ILE A 6 -0.36 -3.73 5.63
CA ILE A 6 -1.50 -3.57 4.72
C ILE A 6 -2.83 -3.51 5.49
N GLU A 7 -2.98 -4.31 6.55
CA GLU A 7 -4.17 -4.35 7.39
C GLU A 7 -4.38 -3.07 8.20
N GLN A 8 -3.29 -2.35 8.54
CA GLN A 8 -3.39 -1.04 9.20
C GLN A 8 -3.99 0.05 8.31
N LEU A 9 -3.84 -0.07 6.98
CA LEU A 9 -4.46 0.87 6.05
C LEU A 9 -5.99 0.64 6.00
N PRO A 10 -6.83 1.67 6.24
CA PRO A 10 -8.27 1.57 6.12
C PRO A 10 -8.69 1.20 4.70
N GLU A 11 -9.77 0.44 4.56
CA GLU A 11 -10.42 0.29 3.25
C GLU A 11 -11.03 1.62 2.80
N GLY A 12 -10.91 1.95 1.52
CA GLY A 12 -11.30 3.24 0.96
C GLY A 12 -10.15 4.23 0.97
N TYR A 13 -10.47 5.51 1.11
CA TYR A 13 -9.50 6.61 1.12
C TYR A 13 -9.06 6.93 2.55
N SER A 14 -7.77 7.15 2.71
CA SER A 14 -7.12 7.63 3.93
C SER A 14 -5.95 8.54 3.56
N GLU A 15 -5.40 9.25 4.54
CA GLU A 15 -4.21 10.07 4.35
C GLU A 15 -3.12 9.63 5.31
N GLY A 16 -1.88 9.79 4.89
CA GLY A 16 -0.72 9.45 5.71
C GLY A 16 0.52 10.23 5.33
N HIS A 17 1.47 10.29 6.25
CA HIS A 17 2.80 10.84 6.01
C HIS A 17 3.79 9.73 5.72
N TYR A 18 4.62 9.92 4.69
CA TYR A 18 5.74 9.05 4.38
C TYR A 18 6.92 9.93 3.98
N LYS A 19 8.06 9.75 4.69
CA LYS A 19 9.28 10.57 4.52
C LYS A 19 9.01 12.09 4.64
N GLY A 20 8.14 12.47 5.59
CA GLY A 20 7.77 13.86 5.84
C GLY A 20 6.81 14.46 4.81
N VAL A 21 6.36 13.70 3.82
CA VAL A 21 5.47 14.15 2.75
C VAL A 21 4.10 13.52 2.90
N LYS A 22 3.03 14.28 2.59
CA LYS A 22 1.65 13.83 2.72
C LYS A 22 1.19 13.06 1.46
N TYR A 23 0.58 11.91 1.68
CA TYR A 23 0.02 11.03 0.66
C TYR A 23 -1.47 10.82 0.86
N GLY A 24 -2.22 10.82 -0.23
CA GLY A 24 -3.57 10.24 -0.29
C GLY A 24 -3.45 8.77 -0.64
N ILE A 25 -4.06 7.90 0.15
CA ILE A 25 -3.91 6.45 0.11
C ILE A 25 -5.28 5.82 -0.12
N SER A 26 -5.43 5.07 -1.20
CA SER A 26 -6.63 4.30 -1.52
C SER A 26 -6.34 2.82 -1.43
N LYS A 27 -7.08 2.10 -0.60
CA LYS A 27 -7.05 0.63 -0.50
C LYS A 27 -8.40 0.05 -0.94
N THR A 28 -8.35 -0.97 -1.77
CA THR A 28 -9.52 -1.79 -2.10
C THR A 28 -9.24 -3.24 -1.71
N VAL A 29 -10.22 -3.87 -1.06
CA VAL A 29 -10.15 -5.26 -0.63
C VAL A 29 -10.96 -6.13 -1.57
N PHE A 30 -10.42 -7.28 -1.95
CA PHE A 30 -11.06 -8.26 -2.82
C PHE A 30 -10.98 -9.66 -2.21
N ASN A 31 -11.75 -10.59 -2.77
CA ASN A 31 -11.66 -12.01 -2.49
C ASN A 31 -11.69 -12.34 -0.99
N GLN A 32 -12.63 -11.77 -0.24
CA GLN A 32 -12.77 -12.01 1.21
C GLN A 32 -11.47 -11.75 2.00
N HIS A 33 -10.82 -10.61 1.76
CA HIS A 33 -9.54 -10.22 2.39
C HIS A 33 -8.31 -11.04 1.96
N HIS A 34 -8.42 -11.82 0.87
CA HIS A 34 -7.26 -12.51 0.29
C HIS A 34 -6.56 -11.72 -0.83
N SER A 35 -7.06 -10.55 -1.20
CA SER A 35 -6.37 -9.68 -2.16
C SER A 35 -6.60 -8.21 -1.87
N PHE A 36 -5.56 -7.41 -2.05
CA PHE A 36 -5.57 -5.98 -1.79
C PHE A 36 -4.98 -5.23 -2.97
N LYS A 37 -5.61 -4.14 -3.37
CA LYS A 37 -5.03 -3.15 -4.28
C LYS A 37 -4.80 -1.88 -3.49
N ILE A 38 -3.59 -1.34 -3.55
CA ILE A 38 -3.23 -0.09 -2.87
C ILE A 38 -2.65 0.87 -3.89
N TYR A 39 -3.15 2.10 -3.87
CA TYR A 39 -2.60 3.22 -4.60
C TYR A 39 -2.40 4.39 -3.64
N ALA A 40 -1.18 4.89 -3.52
CA ALA A 40 -0.88 6.09 -2.77
C ALA A 40 -0.24 7.14 -3.69
N LYS A 41 -0.74 8.37 -3.64
CA LYS A 41 -0.20 9.49 -4.41
C LYS A 41 0.18 10.62 -3.48
N GLU A 42 1.34 11.19 -3.73
CA GLU A 42 1.78 12.40 -3.07
C GLU A 42 0.81 13.56 -3.35
N LEU A 43 0.34 14.25 -2.31
CA LEU A 43 -0.64 15.34 -2.46
C LEU A 43 -0.04 16.67 -2.91
N GLY A 44 1.29 16.80 -2.86
CA GLY A 44 2.03 18.00 -3.28
C GLY A 44 2.99 17.77 -4.44
N GLY A 45 3.02 16.58 -5.02
CA GLY A 45 4.04 16.19 -5.99
C GLY A 45 3.56 15.12 -6.97
N THR A 46 4.52 14.48 -7.63
CA THR A 46 4.27 13.50 -8.69
C THR A 46 4.61 12.07 -8.26
N ASN A 47 5.13 11.87 -7.06
CA ASN A 47 5.48 10.55 -6.58
C ASN A 47 4.23 9.74 -6.26
N PHE A 48 4.30 8.44 -6.52
CA PHE A 48 3.22 7.51 -6.21
C PHE A 48 3.76 6.12 -5.89
N ILE A 49 2.90 5.35 -5.23
CA ILE A 49 3.08 3.96 -4.85
C ILE A 49 1.85 3.21 -5.37
N SER A 50 2.06 2.13 -6.10
CA SER A 50 0.96 1.29 -6.61
C SER A 50 1.35 -0.17 -6.53
N LEU A 51 0.48 -0.98 -5.93
CA LEU A 51 0.72 -2.40 -5.75
C LEU A 51 -0.58 -3.22 -5.72
N ASN A 52 -0.45 -4.50 -6.03
CA ASN A 52 -1.40 -5.53 -5.64
C ASN A 52 -0.72 -6.50 -4.67
N TYR A 53 -1.48 -6.98 -3.70
CA TYR A 53 -1.06 -8.00 -2.74
C TYR A 53 -2.04 -9.16 -2.78
N TYR A 54 -1.51 -10.38 -2.80
CA TYR A 54 -2.31 -11.60 -2.87
C TYR A 54 -1.89 -12.57 -1.78
N ILE A 55 -2.89 -13.10 -1.08
CA ILE A 55 -2.73 -14.22 -0.14
C ILE A 55 -3.21 -15.47 -0.85
N THR A 56 -2.30 -16.40 -1.08
CA THR A 56 -2.61 -17.72 -1.65
C THR A 56 -2.54 -18.78 -0.56
N ARG A 57 -2.92 -20.03 -0.86
CA ARG A 57 -2.82 -21.15 0.10
C ARG A 57 -1.40 -21.43 0.58
N GLN A 58 -0.39 -21.04 -0.20
CA GLN A 58 1.00 -21.42 0.02
C GLN A 58 1.88 -20.22 0.34
N ASN A 59 1.59 -19.05 -0.25
CA ASN A 59 2.45 -17.88 -0.19
C ASN A 59 1.67 -16.56 -0.23
N GLU A 60 2.33 -15.50 0.23
CA GLU A 60 1.96 -14.12 -0.03
C GLU A 60 2.74 -13.59 -1.24
N LEU A 61 2.08 -12.82 -2.12
CA LEU A 61 2.68 -12.27 -3.32
C LEU A 61 2.48 -10.75 -3.36
N LEU A 62 3.59 -10.02 -3.36
CA LEU A 62 3.62 -8.59 -3.65
C LEU A 62 3.81 -8.38 -5.16
N LYS A 63 3.01 -7.49 -5.75
CA LYS A 63 3.10 -7.10 -7.17
C LYS A 63 3.02 -5.58 -7.33
N PRO A 64 4.17 -4.88 -7.30
CA PRO A 64 4.23 -3.45 -7.62
C PRO A 64 3.81 -3.19 -9.08
N CYS A 65 3.27 -2.00 -9.33
CA CYS A 65 3.04 -1.49 -10.68
C CYS A 65 4.08 -0.40 -10.96
N GLU A 66 4.88 -0.54 -12.03
CA GLU A 66 5.74 0.54 -12.55
C GLU A 66 6.89 0.99 -11.62
N MET A 67 7.20 0.26 -10.54
CA MET A 67 8.24 0.62 -9.59
C MET A 67 8.89 -0.58 -8.88
N PRO A 68 10.08 -0.42 -8.27
CA PRO A 68 10.75 -1.48 -7.52
C PRO A 68 9.95 -1.94 -6.28
N GLU A 69 10.06 -3.23 -5.95
CA GLU A 69 9.47 -3.81 -4.73
C GLU A 69 9.96 -3.11 -3.45
N GLU A 70 11.25 -2.79 -3.38
CA GLU A 70 11.86 -2.12 -2.22
C GLU A 70 11.17 -0.80 -1.88
N LYS A 71 10.81 0.00 -2.90
CA LYS A 71 10.10 1.28 -2.72
C LYS A 71 8.72 1.06 -2.10
N VAL A 72 8.02 0.02 -2.54
CA VAL A 72 6.70 -0.34 -2.05
C VAL A 72 6.77 -0.86 -0.61
N ILE A 73 7.73 -1.74 -0.33
CA ILE A 73 7.96 -2.30 1.00
C ILE A 73 8.32 -1.18 2.00
N ASP A 74 9.20 -0.27 1.59
CA ASP A 74 9.61 0.88 2.41
C ASP A 74 8.43 1.79 2.71
N PHE A 75 7.57 2.05 1.73
CA PHE A 75 6.33 2.81 1.93
C PHE A 75 5.40 2.14 2.94
N LEU A 76 5.06 0.86 2.74
CA LEU A 76 4.12 0.15 3.62
C LEU A 76 4.60 0.11 5.07
N LYS A 77 5.91 0.01 5.29
CA LYS A 77 6.49 -0.08 6.64
C LYS A 77 6.59 1.25 7.38
N HIS A 78 6.63 2.37 6.67
CA HIS A 78 6.94 3.67 7.25
C HIS A 78 5.87 4.74 6.99
N VAL A 79 4.76 4.40 6.35
CA VAL A 79 3.63 5.31 6.23
C VAL A 79 2.89 5.39 7.56
N GLU A 80 2.68 6.61 8.03
CA GLU A 80 1.97 6.92 9.26
C GLU A 80 0.63 7.56 8.92
N LEU A 81 -0.48 6.95 9.30
CA LEU A 81 -1.82 7.47 9.02
C LEU A 81 -2.11 8.73 9.85
N VAL A 82 -2.90 9.64 9.27
CA VAL A 82 -3.38 10.89 9.91
C VAL A 82 -4.80 10.72 10.44
#